data_AF-Q96WF0-F1
#
_entry.id   AF-Q96WF0-F1
#
_cell.length_a   1.000
_cell.length_b   1.000
_cell.length_c   1.000
_cell.angle_alpha   90.00
_cell.angle_beta   90.00
_cell.angle_gamma   90.00
#
_symmetry.space_group_name_H-M   'P 1'
#
loop_
_entity.id
_entity.type
_entity.pdbx_description
1 polymer ?
#
loop_
_entity_poly.entity_id
_entity_poly.type
_entity_poly.pdbx_seq_one_letter_code
_entity_poly.pdbx_strand_id
1 'polypeptide(L)' 'RMSLMSTYEAMERGGIVPDTTASTQRNRIGVFHGVTSNDWMETNTAQNIDTYFITGGNRGFIPGRINFCFEFSGPSYS' A
#
# COMPACT_ATOMS: atom_id res chain seq x y z
N ARG A 1 -6.18 2.80 3.93
CA ARG A 1 -6.51 4.13 3.34
C ARG A 1 -5.47 5.16 3.72
N MET A 2 -5.28 5.43 5.02
CA MET A 2 -4.27 6.38 5.51
C MET A 2 -2.87 6.12 4.94
N SER A 3 -2.44 4.86 4.85
CA SER A 3 -1.14 4.48 4.28
C SER A 3 -0.91 5.02 2.87
N LEU A 4 -1.92 5.04 1.99
CA LEU A 4 -1.78 5.58 0.63
C LEU A 4 -1.54 7.10 0.64
N MET A 5 -2.31 7.83 1.45
CA MET A 5 -2.18 9.28 1.56
C MET A 5 -0.85 9.68 2.18
N SER A 6 -0.44 9.02 3.27
CA SER A 6 0.83 9.30 3.91
C SER A 6 2.02 8.95 3.02
N THR A 7 1.93 7.87 2.22
CA THR A 7 2.98 7.53 1.26
C THR A 7 3.08 8.59 0.17
N TYR A 8 1.96 9.06 -0.38
CA TYR A 8 1.96 10.15 -1.36
C TYR A 8 2.63 11.42 -0.80
N GLU A 9 2.22 11.86 0.39
CA GLU A 9 2.81 13.03 1.05
C GLU A 9 4.31 12.86 1.31
N ALA A 10 4.74 11.68 1.76
CA ALA A 10 6.14 11.38 2.00
C ALA A 10 6.97 11.39 0.70
N MET A 11 6.43 10.84 -0.39
CA MET A 11 7.09 10.84 -1.70
C MET A 11 7.26 12.26 -2.24
N GLU A 12 6.22 13.09 -2.19
CA GLU A 12 6.26 14.49 -2.60
C GLU A 12 7.29 15.29 -1.79
N ARG A 13 7.27 15.14 -0.45
CA ARG A 13 8.26 15.79 0.43
C ARG A 13 9.68 15.32 0.16
N GLY A 14 9.86 14.06 -0.23
CA GLY A 14 11.15 13.48 -0.59
C GLY A 14 11.60 13.80 -2.01
N GLY A 15 10.78 14.48 -2.82
CA GLY A 15 11.07 14.71 -4.24
C GLY A 15 11.17 13.41 -5.05
N ILE A 16 10.50 12.34 -4.62
CA ILE A 16 10.55 11.02 -5.27
C ILE A 16 9.59 11.04 -6.46
N VAL A 17 10.15 11.30 -7.65
CA VAL A 17 9.43 11.20 -8.91
C VAL A 17 9.81 9.90 -9.62
N PRO A 18 8.85 9.00 -9.91
CA PRO A 18 9.13 7.74 -10.59
C PRO A 18 9.93 7.91 -11.90
N ASP A 19 10.90 7.03 -12.12
CA ASP A 19 11.72 6.91 -13.33
C ASP A 19 12.59 8.14 -13.72
N THR A 20 12.72 9.14 -12.84
CA THR A 20 13.56 10.31 -13.10
C THR A 20 15.05 10.09 -12.83
N THR A 21 15.39 9.15 -11.95
CA THR A 21 16.77 8.84 -11.56
C THR A 21 16.99 7.33 -11.54
N ALA A 22 18.25 6.91 -11.48
CA ALA A 22 18.57 5.49 -11.36
C ALA A 22 18.03 4.84 -10.08
N SER A 23 17.82 5.60 -9.00
CA SER A 23 17.26 5.09 -7.73
C SER A 23 15.73 5.07 -7.70
N THR A 24 15.07 5.92 -8.49
CA THR A 24 13.60 6.04 -8.52
C THR A 24 12.94 5.19 -9.61
N GLN A 25 13.70 4.28 -10.23
CA GLN A 25 13.14 3.28 -11.16
C GLN A 25 12.11 2.41 -10.44
N ARG A 26 10.94 2.22 -11.04
CA ARG A 26 9.80 1.47 -10.45
C ARG A 26 10.16 0.06 -9.95
N ASN A 27 11.11 -0.63 -10.59
CA ASN A 27 11.57 -1.96 -10.19
C ASN A 27 12.58 -1.98 -9.04
N ARG A 28 13.04 -0.80 -8.60
CA ARG A 28 13.99 -0.64 -7.49
C ARG A 28 13.33 -0.14 -6.20
N ILE A 29 12.03 0.08 -6.21
CA ILE A 29 11.26 0.55 -5.06
C ILE A 29 10.51 -0.62 -4.45
N GLY A 30 10.76 -0.88 -3.17
CA GLY A 30 10.03 -1.87 -2.36
C GLY A 30 9.25 -1.20 -1.25
N VAL A 31 8.14 -1.83 -0.82
CA VAL A 31 7.24 -1.32 0.21
C VAL A 31 7.14 -2.31 1.35
N PHE A 32 7.39 -1.83 2.57
CA PHE A 32 7.31 -2.61 3.81
C PHE A 32 6.40 -1.88 4.78
N HIS A 33 5.35 -2.54 5.27
CA HIS A 33 4.37 -1.91 6.15
C HIS A 33 4.11 -2.76 7.39
N GLY A 34 4.62 -2.35 8.55
CA GLY A 34 4.31 -3.04 9.81
C GLY A 34 2.82 -2.95 10.15
N VAL A 35 2.18 -4.09 10.34
CA VAL A 35 0.76 -4.15 10.72
C VAL A 35 0.52 -5.36 11.63
N THR A 36 -0.23 -5.14 12.72
CA THR A 36 -0.54 -6.18 13.74
C THR A 36 -2.01 -6.59 13.78
N SER A 37 -2.93 -5.73 13.32
CA SER A 37 -4.37 -5.99 13.34
C SER A 37 -5.05 -5.73 11.99
N ASN A 38 -6.26 -6.27 11.84
CA ASN A 38 -7.12 -6.11 10.66
C ASN A 38 -8.58 -5.91 11.11
N ASP A 39 -8.76 -5.15 12.18
CA ASP A 39 -10.03 -5.04 12.93
C ASP A 39 -11.19 -4.53 12.08
N TRP A 40 -10.90 -3.69 11.07
CA TRP A 40 -11.92 -3.24 10.12
C TRP A 40 -12.56 -4.40 9.36
N MET A 41 -11.77 -5.42 9.01
CA MET A 41 -12.25 -6.64 8.38
C MET A 41 -13.11 -7.46 9.33
N GLU A 42 -12.67 -7.60 10.58
CA GLU A 42 -13.26 -8.50 11.58
C GLU A 42 -14.53 -7.95 12.21
N THR A 43 -14.59 -6.64 12.42
CA THR A 43 -15.68 -6.00 13.18
C THR A 43 -16.63 -5.23 12.28
N ASN A 44 -16.12 -4.49 11.29
CA ASN A 44 -16.95 -3.57 10.51
C ASN A 44 -17.49 -4.27 9.25
N THR A 45 -16.62 -4.70 8.35
CA THR A 45 -17.07 -5.27 7.07
C THR A 45 -17.61 -6.69 7.21
N ALA A 46 -17.29 -7.40 8.30
CA ALA A 46 -17.87 -8.72 8.57
C ALA A 46 -19.38 -8.66 8.85
N GLN A 47 -19.93 -7.50 9.21
CA GLN A 47 -21.36 -7.32 9.45
C GLN A 47 -22.20 -7.50 8.18
N ASN A 48 -21.62 -7.22 7.01
CA ASN A 48 -22.24 -7.45 5.71
C ASN A 48 -21.16 -7.68 4.65
N ILE A 49 -20.87 -8.95 4.39
CA ILE A 49 -19.80 -9.36 3.48
C ILE A 49 -20.20 -9.03 2.04
N ASP A 50 -19.33 -8.29 1.36
CA ASP A 50 -19.45 -7.98 -0.07
C ASP A 50 -18.14 -8.34 -0.80
N THR A 51 -18.16 -8.24 -2.12
CA THR A 51 -17.09 -8.50 -3.09
C THR A 51 -15.73 -7.92 -2.69
N TYR A 52 -15.71 -6.76 -2.03
CA TYR A 52 -14.46 -6.08 -1.63
C TYR A 52 -13.97 -6.43 -0.22
N PHE A 53 -14.62 -7.36 0.49
CA PHE A 53 -14.28 -7.75 1.85
C PHE A 53 -12.81 -8.15 2.00
N ILE A 54 -12.33 -9.09 1.17
CA ILE A 54 -10.94 -9.58 1.23
C ILE A 54 -9.94 -8.51 0.80
N THR A 55 -10.17 -7.89 -0.35
CA THR A 55 -9.22 -6.92 -0.92
C THR A 55 -9.16 -5.61 -0.12
N GLY A 56 -10.22 -5.29 0.64
CA GLY A 56 -10.29 -4.12 1.51
C GLY A 56 -9.78 -4.34 2.93
N GLY A 57 -9.80 -5.59 3.42
CA GLY A 57 -9.48 -5.92 4.82
C GLY A 57 -8.17 -6.66 5.05
N ASN A 58 -7.69 -7.45 4.08
CA ASN A 58 -6.47 -8.23 4.25
C ASN A 58 -5.21 -7.35 4.26
N ARG A 59 -4.31 -7.65 5.18
CA ARG A 59 -3.08 -6.88 5.48
C ARG A 59 -2.10 -6.82 4.31
N GLY A 60 -2.04 -7.87 3.49
CA GLY A 60 -1.21 -7.91 2.28
C GLY A 60 -1.57 -6.82 1.27
N PHE A 61 -2.82 -6.33 1.29
CA PHE A 61 -3.26 -5.25 0.41
C PHE A 61 -2.85 -3.86 0.90
N ILE A 62 -2.32 -3.70 2.12
CA ILE A 62 -1.80 -2.40 2.57
C ILE A 62 -0.58 -2.00 1.72
N PRO A 63 0.55 -2.74 1.73
CA PRO A 63 1.69 -2.46 0.87
C PRO A 63 1.36 -2.77 -0.61
N GLY A 64 0.54 -3.79 -0.89
CA GLY A 64 0.18 -4.16 -2.25
C GLY A 64 -0.57 -3.05 -2.99
N ARG A 65 -1.44 -2.29 -2.32
CA ARG A 65 -2.12 -1.13 -2.93
C ARG A 65 -1.19 0.04 -3.18
N ILE A 66 -0.14 0.21 -2.35
CA ILE A 66 0.88 1.22 -2.60
C ILE A 66 1.65 0.86 -3.88
N ASN A 67 2.13 -0.39 -3.99
CA ASN A 67 2.76 -0.87 -5.21
C ASN A 67 1.87 -0.71 -6.44
N PHE A 68 0.59 -1.09 -6.34
CA PHE A 68 -0.35 -0.98 -7.43
C PHE A 68 -0.61 0.49 -7.84
N CYS A 69 -0.80 1.39 -6.87
CA CYS A 69 -1.14 2.79 -7.14
C CYS A 69 0.01 3.59 -7.74
N PHE A 70 1.26 3.29 -7.34
CA PHE A 70 2.46 3.99 -7.82
C PHE A 70 3.27 3.16 -8.84
N GLU A 71 2.73 2.02 -9.26
CA GLU A 71 3.33 1.10 -10.24
C GLU A 71 4.73 0.58 -9.83
N PHE A 72 4.97 0.43 -8.54
CA PHE A 72 6.21 -0.18 -8.06
C PHE A 72 6.16 -1.69 -8.27
N SER A 73 7.18 -2.21 -8.94
CA SER A 73 7.31 -3.64 -9.25
C SER A 73 8.29 -4.37 -8.34
N GLY A 74 8.88 -3.67 -7.36
CA GLY A 74 9.70 -4.29 -6.34
C GLY A 74 8.90 -5.01 -5.24
N PRO A 75 9.57 -5.49 -4.19
CA PRO A 75 8.94 -6.31 -3.15
C PRO A 75 7.86 -5.57 -2.36
N SER A 76 6.84 -6.29 -1.88
CA SER A 76 5.73 -5.76 -1.07
C SER A 76 5.49 -6.68 0.13
N TYR A 77 5.75 -6.18 1.34
CA TYR A 77 5.62 -6.94 2.59
C TYR A 77 4.82 -6.19 3.64
N SER A 78 4.03 -6.93 4.40
CA SER A 78 3.24 -6.48 5.55
C SER A 78 3.46 -7.40 6.73
#